data_AF-A0A7W5DRY3-F1
#
_entry.id   AF-A0A7W5DRY3-F1
#
_cell.length_a   1.000
_cell.length_b   1.000
_cell.length_c   1.000
_cell.angle_alpha   90.00
_cell.angle_beta   90.00
_cell.angle_gamma   90.00
#
_symmetry.space_group_name_H-M   'P 1'
#
loop_
_entity.id
_entity.type
_entity.pdbx_description
1 polymer ?
#
loop_
_entity_poly.entity_id
_entity_poly.type
_entity_poly.pdbx_seq_one_letter_code
_entity_poly.pdbx_strand_id
1 'polypeptide(L)'
;MRYWLYILIFTLMATVSFVYAQTNVTATVDTVNRTTSMSNGILSITINNKGQVNALIYKGKDLVNASKGGRFYLSYNDQNGYHELSPDKVHIQKQTDNYAEVVYTKSNGNLILSQGFIMLKNVSGLYGYVIVKGTVTPVNLQEMRIVYRVDPNSFDYSYVTNRR
;
A
#
# COMPACT_ATOMS: atom_id res chain seq x y z
N MET A 1 -2.61 68.77 40.68
CA MET A 1 -3.27 67.88 39.71
C MET A 1 -2.32 66.74 39.37
N ARG A 2 -2.63 65.50 39.78
CA ARG A 2 -1.80 64.30 39.57
C ARG A 2 -2.42 63.49 38.42
N TYR A 3 -1.72 63.38 37.29
CA TYR A 3 -2.14 62.52 36.17
C TYR A 3 -1.48 61.14 36.32
N TRP A 4 -2.32 60.10 36.39
CA TRP A 4 -1.90 58.70 36.35
C TRP A 4 -1.83 58.25 34.90
N LEU A 5 -0.65 57.80 34.46
CA LEU A 5 -0.42 57.24 33.13
C LEU A 5 -0.63 55.71 33.19
N TYR A 6 -1.72 55.22 32.61
CA TYR A 6 -1.95 53.78 32.42
C TYR A 6 -1.29 53.33 31.12
N ILE A 7 -0.23 52.53 31.23
CA ILE A 7 0.40 51.86 30.08
C ILE A 7 -0.36 50.55 29.85
N LEU A 8 -1.10 50.49 28.76
CA LEU A 8 -1.75 49.27 28.28
C LEU A 8 -0.73 48.45 27.48
N ILE A 9 -0.25 47.35 28.05
CA ILE A 9 0.64 46.41 27.33
C ILE A 9 -0.25 45.46 26.54
N PHE A 10 -0.27 45.64 25.22
CA PHE A 10 -0.94 44.73 24.29
C PHE A 10 0.05 43.61 23.90
N THR A 11 -0.04 42.46 24.56
CA THR A 11 0.81 41.30 24.24
C THR A 11 0.26 40.61 22.99
N LEU A 12 0.89 40.86 21.84
CA LEU A 12 0.59 40.20 20.58
C LEU A 12 1.05 38.74 20.64
N MET A 13 0.14 37.79 20.86
CA MET A 13 0.44 36.36 20.72
C MET A 13 0.59 36.03 19.23
N ALA A 14 1.83 36.01 18.73
CA ALA A 14 2.13 35.45 17.42
C ALA A 14 1.98 33.92 17.48
N THR A 15 0.92 33.39 16.87
CA THR A 15 0.77 31.96 16.64
C THR A 15 1.77 31.52 15.57
N VAL A 16 2.88 30.93 16.01
CA VAL A 16 3.85 30.29 15.09
C VAL A 16 3.22 28.99 14.61
N SER A 17 2.66 28.99 13.41
CA SER A 17 2.24 27.75 12.75
C SER A 17 3.47 26.99 12.30
N PHE A 18 3.81 25.90 12.99
CA PHE A 18 4.78 24.94 12.51
C PHE A 18 4.18 24.22 11.29
N VAL A 19 4.62 24.61 10.10
CA VAL A 19 4.35 23.83 8.88
C VAL A 19 5.27 22.62 8.93
N TYR A 20 4.76 21.48 9.44
CA TYR A 20 5.46 20.21 9.30
C TYR A 20 5.64 19.92 7.81
N ALA A 21 6.89 19.83 7.35
CA ALA A 21 7.20 19.42 5.99
C ALA A 21 6.63 18.02 5.77
N GLN A 22 5.60 17.91 4.94
CA GLN A 22 4.97 16.63 4.64
C GLN A 22 5.73 15.93 3.51
N THR A 23 6.21 14.72 3.79
CA THR A 23 6.89 13.88 2.79
C THR A 23 5.99 13.61 1.60
N ASN A 24 6.54 13.74 0.39
CA ASN A 24 5.84 13.39 -0.84
C ASN A 24 5.63 11.88 -0.93
N VAL A 25 4.56 11.47 -1.61
CA VAL A 25 4.38 10.06 -1.97
C VAL A 25 5.36 9.70 -3.06
N THR A 26 6.05 8.57 -2.89
CA THR A 26 7.08 8.10 -3.81
C THR A 26 6.86 6.63 -4.14
N ALA A 27 7.17 6.25 -5.36
CA ALA A 27 7.33 4.87 -5.78
C ALA A 27 8.59 4.73 -6.64
N THR A 28 9.30 3.61 -6.47
CA THR A 28 10.40 3.19 -7.32
C THR A 28 10.13 1.77 -7.79
N VAL A 29 10.41 1.52 -9.06
CA VAL A 29 10.20 0.21 -9.70
C VAL A 29 11.48 -0.20 -10.41
N ASP A 30 11.97 -1.40 -10.11
CA ASP A 30 12.95 -2.10 -10.92
C ASP A 30 12.19 -3.02 -11.87
N THR A 31 12.12 -2.65 -13.15
CA THR A 31 11.36 -3.41 -14.15
C THR A 31 12.04 -4.72 -14.55
N VAL A 32 13.35 -4.85 -14.34
CA VAL A 32 14.12 -6.06 -14.69
C VAL A 32 13.89 -7.13 -13.63
N ASN A 33 14.10 -6.76 -12.36
CA ASN A 33 13.88 -7.66 -11.22
C ASN A 33 12.42 -7.71 -10.76
N ARG A 34 11.57 -6.84 -11.30
CA ARG A 34 10.15 -6.67 -10.96
C ARG A 34 9.91 -6.41 -9.48
N THR A 35 10.74 -5.56 -8.86
CA THR A 35 10.58 -5.16 -7.47
C THR A 35 10.11 -3.71 -7.38
N THR A 36 9.41 -3.40 -6.29
CA THR A 36 8.88 -2.05 -6.05
C THR A 36 9.13 -1.64 -4.61
N SER A 37 9.47 -0.37 -4.39
CA SER A 37 9.35 0.28 -3.08
C SER A 37 8.41 1.47 -3.19
N MET A 38 7.48 1.62 -2.24
CA MET A 38 6.57 2.77 -2.16
C MET A 38 6.59 3.36 -0.75
N SER A 39 6.45 4.68 -0.64
CA SER A 39 6.35 5.37 0.66
C SER A 39 5.46 6.61 0.56
N ASN A 40 4.69 6.90 1.61
CA ASN A 40 3.95 8.15 1.77
C ASN A 40 4.36 8.97 3.01
N GLY A 41 5.53 8.65 3.58
CA GLY A 41 6.03 9.26 4.81
C GLY A 41 5.45 8.69 6.10
N ILE A 42 4.33 7.95 6.05
CA ILE A 42 3.73 7.27 7.21
C ILE A 42 3.99 5.76 7.12
N LEU A 43 3.70 5.20 5.95
CA LEU A 43 3.90 3.80 5.60
C LEU A 43 4.94 3.70 4.51
N SER A 44 5.73 2.63 4.53
CA SER A 44 6.56 2.22 3.40
C SER A 44 6.35 0.73 3.12
N ILE A 45 6.32 0.33 1.86
CA ILE A 45 6.20 -1.08 1.47
C ILE A 45 7.29 -1.49 0.49
N THR A 46 7.59 -2.78 0.50
CA THR A 46 8.36 -3.45 -0.55
C THR A 46 7.51 -4.54 -1.18
N ILE A 47 7.58 -4.65 -2.50
CA ILE A 47 6.88 -5.66 -3.30
C ILE A 47 7.92 -6.46 -4.08
N ASN A 48 7.85 -7.78 -3.98
CA ASN A 48 8.77 -8.68 -4.67
C ASN A 48 8.36 -8.96 -6.12
N ASN A 49 9.19 -9.74 -6.82
CA ASN A 49 8.99 -10.14 -8.22
C ASN A 49 7.74 -10.99 -8.49
N LYS A 50 7.07 -11.46 -7.44
CA LYS A 50 5.79 -12.19 -7.51
C LYS A 50 4.57 -11.27 -7.35
N GLY A 51 4.79 -9.96 -7.20
CA GLY A 51 3.73 -8.99 -6.88
C GLY A 51 3.23 -9.11 -5.44
N GLN A 52 4.05 -9.67 -4.53
CA GLN A 52 3.68 -9.87 -3.14
C GLN A 52 4.31 -8.77 -2.28
N VAL A 53 3.51 -8.10 -1.46
CA VAL A 53 4.04 -7.18 -0.44
C VAL A 53 4.75 -8.02 0.61
N ASN A 54 6.05 -7.86 0.77
CA ASN A 54 6.88 -8.64 1.68
C ASN A 54 7.49 -7.79 2.82
N ALA A 55 7.27 -6.49 2.82
CA ALA A 55 7.52 -5.60 3.95
C ALA A 55 6.45 -4.51 3.98
N LEU A 56 5.94 -4.18 5.17
CA LEU A 56 5.11 -3.01 5.41
C LEU A 56 5.59 -2.34 6.68
N ILE A 57 6.35 -1.25 6.51
CA ILE A 57 6.97 -0.53 7.61
C ILE A 57 6.04 0.59 8.07
N TYR A 58 5.68 0.56 9.35
CA TYR A 58 4.96 1.63 10.04
C TYR A 58 5.68 1.95 11.34
N LYS A 59 6.03 3.22 11.57
CA LYS A 59 6.78 3.65 12.77
C LYS A 59 8.03 2.81 13.05
N GLY A 60 8.75 2.43 11.99
CA GLY A 60 9.97 1.62 12.09
C GLY A 60 9.76 0.12 12.34
N LYS A 61 8.51 -0.36 12.48
CA LYS A 61 8.18 -1.77 12.63
C LYS A 61 7.68 -2.36 11.32
N ASP A 62 8.20 -3.52 10.92
CA ASP A 62 7.62 -4.30 9.83
C ASP A 62 6.40 -5.08 10.33
N LEU A 63 5.22 -4.72 9.81
CA LEU A 63 3.93 -5.31 10.14
C LEU A 63 3.62 -6.56 9.32
N VAL A 64 4.42 -6.86 8.28
CA VAL A 64 4.30 -8.06 7.47
C VAL A 64 5.27 -9.12 7.95
N ASN A 65 6.56 -8.79 8.10
CA ASN A 65 7.62 -9.69 8.55
C ASN A 65 7.70 -10.98 7.68
N ALA A 66 8.22 -10.83 6.46
CA ALA A 66 8.34 -11.96 5.53
C ALA A 66 9.17 -13.14 6.06
N SER A 67 10.10 -12.91 7.00
CA SER A 67 10.87 -13.98 7.65
C SER A 67 10.01 -14.94 8.47
N LYS A 68 8.80 -14.50 8.87
CA LYS A 68 7.79 -15.30 9.58
C LYS A 68 6.63 -15.71 8.67
N GLY A 69 6.81 -15.63 7.35
CA GLY A 69 5.82 -16.05 6.36
C GLY A 69 4.70 -15.05 6.09
N GLY A 70 4.80 -13.83 6.61
CA GLY A 70 3.89 -12.73 6.27
C GLY A 70 4.10 -12.25 4.84
N ARG A 71 2.99 -11.92 4.19
CA ARG A 71 2.93 -11.43 2.80
C ARG A 71 1.52 -11.03 2.42
N PHE A 72 1.39 -10.00 1.59
CA PHE A 72 0.11 -9.69 0.92
C PHE A 72 0.15 -10.16 -0.52
N TYR A 73 -0.80 -11.00 -0.95
CA TYR A 73 -0.73 -11.64 -2.26
C TYR A 73 -2.10 -11.98 -2.83
N LEU A 74 -2.19 -11.96 -4.16
CA LEU A 74 -3.28 -12.56 -4.92
C LEU A 74 -2.97 -14.05 -5.17
N SER A 75 -3.98 -14.88 -5.01
CA SER A 75 -3.96 -16.29 -5.42
C SER A 75 -5.31 -16.71 -5.98
N TYR A 76 -5.32 -17.75 -6.81
CA TYR A 76 -6.55 -18.39 -7.26
C TYR A 76 -6.35 -19.88 -7.46
N ASN A 77 -7.45 -20.63 -7.38
CA ASN A 77 -7.50 -22.04 -7.69
C ASN A 77 -8.42 -22.27 -8.89
N ASP A 78 -7.97 -23.09 -9.83
CA ASP A 78 -8.77 -23.56 -10.96
C ASP A 78 -8.70 -25.09 -11.07
N GLN A 79 -9.23 -25.66 -12.16
CA GLN A 79 -9.18 -27.11 -12.41
C GLN A 79 -7.77 -27.71 -12.46
N ASN A 80 -6.73 -26.88 -12.60
CA ASN A 80 -5.32 -27.29 -12.64
C ASN A 80 -4.58 -27.04 -11.31
N GLY A 81 -5.26 -26.53 -10.28
CA GLY A 81 -4.70 -26.35 -8.94
C GLY A 81 -4.47 -24.89 -8.55
N TYR A 82 -3.51 -24.67 -7.65
CA TYR A 82 -3.19 -23.37 -7.06
C TYR A 82 -2.28 -22.53 -7.96
N HIS A 83 -2.59 -21.24 -8.07
CA HIS A 83 -1.81 -20.26 -8.81
C HIS A 83 -1.60 -18.99 -7.97
N GLU A 84 -0.41 -18.39 -8.10
CA GLU A 84 -0.12 -17.02 -7.65
C GLU A 84 -0.29 -16.04 -8.81
N LEU A 85 -0.21 -14.73 -8.54
CA LEU A 85 -0.20 -13.71 -9.61
C LEU A 85 0.92 -13.98 -10.64
N SER A 86 2.15 -14.24 -10.19
CA SER A 86 3.33 -14.48 -11.05
C SER A 86 3.45 -13.51 -12.24
N PRO A 87 3.62 -12.21 -11.97
CA PRO A 87 3.57 -11.17 -12.99
C PRO A 87 4.81 -11.20 -13.91
N ASP A 88 4.58 -10.93 -15.19
CA ASP A 88 5.63 -10.73 -16.19
C ASP A 88 5.99 -9.24 -16.39
N LYS A 89 5.16 -8.33 -15.88
CA LYS A 89 5.35 -6.89 -15.99
C LYS A 89 5.05 -6.16 -14.68
N VAL A 90 5.81 -5.10 -14.42
CA VAL A 90 5.49 -4.08 -13.41
C VAL A 90 5.78 -2.69 -13.96
N HIS A 91 4.96 -1.70 -13.61
CA HIS A 91 5.21 -0.29 -13.93
C HIS A 91 4.52 0.64 -12.93
N ILE A 92 5.03 1.87 -12.84
CA ILE A 92 4.33 2.97 -12.16
C ILE A 92 3.19 3.43 -13.08
N GLN A 93 1.95 3.27 -12.63
CA GLN A 93 0.76 3.69 -13.39
C GLN A 93 0.57 5.21 -13.28
N LYS A 94 0.81 5.77 -12.09
CA LYS A 94 0.76 7.22 -11.85
C LYS A 94 1.55 7.57 -10.60
N GLN A 95 2.29 8.68 -10.64
CA GLN A 95 2.98 9.24 -9.48
C GLN A 95 2.87 10.77 -9.47
N THR A 96 2.55 11.30 -8.30
CA THR A 96 2.52 12.72 -7.94
C THR A 96 2.91 12.85 -6.47
N ASP A 97 3.13 14.07 -5.98
CA ASP A 97 3.44 14.30 -4.56
C ASP A 97 2.37 13.78 -3.60
N ASN A 98 1.13 13.61 -4.06
CA ASN A 98 -0.02 13.21 -3.24
C ASN A 98 -0.44 11.75 -3.42
N TYR A 99 0.13 11.05 -4.41
CA TYR A 99 -0.41 9.79 -4.92
C TYR A 99 0.67 8.98 -5.62
N ALA A 100 0.74 7.68 -5.35
CA ALA A 100 1.47 6.74 -6.19
C ALA A 100 0.66 5.47 -6.41
N GLU A 101 0.70 4.97 -7.64
CA GLU A 101 0.10 3.71 -8.06
C GLU A 101 1.11 2.88 -8.85
N VAL A 102 1.27 1.63 -8.45
CA VAL A 102 2.10 0.65 -9.13
C VAL A 102 1.25 -0.55 -9.50
N VAL A 103 1.41 -1.06 -10.72
CA VAL A 103 0.63 -2.19 -11.24
C VAL A 103 1.56 -3.32 -11.63
N TYR A 104 1.25 -4.50 -11.11
CA TYR A 104 1.84 -5.77 -11.50
C TYR A 104 0.88 -6.54 -12.41
N THR A 105 1.34 -6.98 -13.57
CA THR A 105 0.50 -7.65 -14.57
C THR A 105 1.08 -9.00 -14.96
N LYS A 106 0.21 -10.02 -15.00
CA LYS A 106 0.41 -11.26 -15.75
C LYS A 106 -0.39 -11.12 -17.05
N SER A 107 0.32 -10.98 -18.16
CA SER A 107 -0.21 -10.68 -19.49
C SER A 107 -0.42 -11.93 -20.36
N ASN A 108 -0.19 -13.11 -19.80
CA ASN A 108 -0.32 -14.41 -20.47
C ASN A 108 -1.14 -15.42 -19.67
N GLY A 109 -1.50 -16.53 -20.32
CA GLY A 109 -2.32 -17.60 -19.75
C GLY A 109 -3.82 -17.38 -19.97
N ASN A 110 -4.63 -18.28 -19.40
CA ASN A 110 -6.07 -18.27 -19.63
C ASN A 110 -6.79 -17.13 -18.90
N LEU A 111 -6.17 -16.58 -17.85
CA LEU A 111 -6.57 -15.37 -17.15
C LEU A 111 -5.46 -14.34 -17.23
N ILE A 112 -5.81 -13.15 -17.70
CA ILE A 112 -4.97 -11.96 -17.62
C ILE A 112 -5.28 -11.27 -16.31
N LEU A 113 -4.26 -11.05 -15.48
CA LEU A 113 -4.40 -10.53 -14.13
C LEU A 113 -3.59 -9.24 -13.99
N SER A 114 -4.17 -8.22 -13.37
CA SER A 114 -3.43 -7.04 -12.94
C SER A 114 -3.76 -6.72 -11.49
N GLN A 115 -2.74 -6.54 -10.66
CA GLN A 115 -2.86 -6.14 -9.27
C GLN A 115 -2.23 -4.76 -9.10
N GLY A 116 -3.05 -3.78 -8.73
CA GLY A 116 -2.61 -2.42 -8.44
C GLY A 116 -2.46 -2.18 -6.95
N PHE A 117 -1.48 -1.36 -6.58
CA PHE A 117 -1.23 -0.89 -5.22
C PHE A 117 -1.18 0.63 -5.23
N ILE A 118 -1.91 1.27 -4.31
CA ILE A 118 -2.05 2.73 -4.25
C ILE A 118 -1.71 3.22 -2.84
N MET A 119 -0.92 4.29 -2.78
CA MET A 119 -0.68 5.08 -1.57
C MET A 119 -1.11 6.53 -1.77
N LEU A 120 -1.69 7.11 -0.72
CA LEU A 120 -2.14 8.51 -0.68
C LEU A 120 -1.34 9.28 0.38
N LYS A 121 -1.09 10.57 0.15
CA LYS A 121 -0.45 11.45 1.14
C LYS A 121 -1.33 11.58 2.37
N ASN A 122 -0.69 11.60 3.55
CA ASN A 122 -1.33 11.74 4.86
C ASN A 122 -2.35 10.66 5.22
N VAL A 123 -2.36 9.52 4.52
CA VAL A 123 -3.25 8.40 4.83
C VAL A 123 -2.41 7.23 5.32
N SER A 124 -2.69 6.72 6.52
CA SER A 124 -2.12 5.47 7.01
C SER A 124 -2.83 4.27 6.37
N GLY A 125 -2.73 4.14 5.05
CA GLY A 125 -3.42 3.09 4.30
C GLY A 125 -2.66 2.68 3.04
N LEU A 126 -2.75 1.39 2.74
CA LEU A 126 -2.39 0.80 1.46
C LEU A 126 -3.68 0.32 0.80
N TYR A 127 -3.99 0.85 -0.38
CA TYR A 127 -5.13 0.41 -1.16
C TYR A 127 -4.65 -0.56 -2.23
N GLY A 128 -5.50 -1.51 -2.60
CA GLY A 128 -5.20 -2.43 -3.68
C GLY A 128 -6.46 -2.80 -4.44
N TYR A 129 -6.28 -3.16 -5.71
CA TYR A 129 -7.33 -3.67 -6.56
C TYR A 129 -6.79 -4.81 -7.44
N VAL A 130 -7.70 -5.63 -7.96
CA VAL A 130 -7.38 -6.67 -8.93
C VAL A 130 -8.32 -6.55 -10.12
N ILE A 131 -7.75 -6.54 -11.32
CA ILE A 131 -8.48 -6.65 -12.58
C ILE A 131 -8.24 -8.05 -13.11
N VAL A 132 -9.33 -8.75 -13.42
CA VAL A 132 -9.30 -10.10 -14.00
C VAL A 132 -9.97 -10.02 -15.37
N LYS A 133 -9.28 -10.51 -16.39
CA LYS A 133 -9.82 -10.64 -17.74
C LYS A 133 -9.65 -12.08 -18.23
N GLY A 134 -10.75 -12.71 -18.60
CA GLY A 134 -10.74 -14.01 -19.26
C GLY A 134 -10.21 -13.93 -20.69
N THR A 135 -9.79 -15.08 -21.20
CA THR A 135 -9.45 -15.28 -22.62
C THR A 135 -10.52 -16.13 -23.31
N VAL A 136 -10.28 -16.52 -24.57
CA VAL A 136 -11.18 -17.43 -25.29
C VAL A 136 -11.22 -18.84 -24.68
N THR A 137 -10.19 -19.21 -23.91
CA THR A 137 -10.14 -20.50 -23.21
C THR A 137 -10.94 -20.41 -21.91
N PRO A 138 -12.00 -21.23 -21.73
CA PRO A 138 -12.75 -21.24 -20.48
C PRO A 138 -11.90 -21.68 -19.29
N VAL A 139 -12.14 -21.07 -18.13
CA VAL A 139 -11.49 -21.42 -16.86
C VAL A 139 -12.56 -21.67 -15.80
N ASN A 140 -12.49 -22.82 -15.14
CA ASN A 140 -13.35 -23.15 -14.02
C ASN A 140 -12.69 -22.66 -12.73
N LEU A 141 -12.86 -21.37 -12.44
CA LEU A 141 -12.39 -20.76 -11.19
C LEU A 141 -13.13 -21.34 -9.99
N GLN A 142 -12.39 -21.93 -9.06
CA GLN A 142 -12.92 -22.46 -7.81
C GLN A 142 -12.89 -21.40 -6.71
N GLU A 143 -11.77 -20.65 -6.64
CA GLU A 143 -11.55 -19.64 -5.62
C GLU A 143 -10.60 -18.57 -6.17
N MET A 144 -10.80 -17.30 -5.80
CA MET A 144 -9.82 -16.25 -5.96
C MET A 144 -9.76 -15.43 -4.67
N ARG A 145 -8.54 -15.17 -4.19
CA ARG A 145 -8.32 -14.50 -2.90
C ARG A 145 -7.25 -13.43 -3.01
N ILE A 146 -7.51 -12.32 -2.35
CA ILE A 146 -6.47 -11.44 -1.85
C ILE A 146 -6.25 -11.82 -0.39
N VAL A 147 -5.02 -12.19 -0.05
CA VAL A 147 -4.67 -12.63 1.30
C VAL A 147 -3.69 -11.63 1.90
N TYR A 148 -3.99 -11.16 3.11
CA TYR A 148 -3.12 -10.29 3.90
C TYR A 148 -2.59 -11.09 5.09
N ARG A 149 -1.41 -11.69 4.95
CA ARG A 149 -0.72 -12.33 6.09
C ARG A 149 0.18 -11.29 6.75
N VAL A 150 -0.14 -10.95 7.99
CA VAL A 150 0.59 -10.00 8.84
C VAL A 150 1.48 -10.73 9.85
N ASP A 151 2.38 -10.00 10.49
CA ASP A 151 3.15 -10.51 11.63
C ASP A 151 2.20 -10.86 12.78
N PRO A 152 2.08 -12.14 13.19
CA PRO A 152 1.15 -12.55 14.23
C PRO A 152 1.43 -11.86 15.57
N ASN A 153 2.69 -11.52 15.87
CA ASN A 153 3.05 -10.82 17.13
C ASN A 153 2.68 -9.33 17.13
N SER A 154 2.21 -8.82 15.99
CA SER A 154 1.76 -7.43 15.84
C SER A 154 0.25 -7.30 15.81
N PHE A 155 -0.47 -8.40 15.57
CA PHE A 155 -1.91 -8.41 15.35
C PHE A 155 -2.54 -9.64 16.01
N ASP A 156 -2.79 -9.53 17.32
CA ASP A 156 -3.32 -10.64 18.13
C ASP A 156 -4.85 -10.72 18.12
N TYR A 157 -5.53 -9.73 17.50
CA TYR A 157 -6.98 -9.65 17.42
C TYR A 157 -7.46 -9.57 15.98
N SER A 158 -8.55 -10.27 15.68
CA SER A 158 -9.28 -10.14 14.43
C SER A 158 -10.70 -9.65 14.71
N TYR A 159 -11.20 -8.78 13.85
CA TYR A 159 -12.56 -8.27 13.92
C TYR A 159 -13.21 -8.37 12.54
N VAL A 160 -14.43 -8.89 12.50
CA VAL A 160 -15.25 -8.97 11.29
C VAL A 160 -16.54 -8.23 11.58
N THR A 161 -16.73 -7.08 10.93
CA THR A 161 -17.90 -6.21 11.18
C THR A 161 -19.17 -6.70 10.49
N ASN A 162 -19.03 -7.45 9.40
CA ASN A 162 -20.18 -7.96 8.64
C ASN A 162 -19.83 -9.33 8.02
N ARG A 163 -20.60 -10.35 8.36
CA ARG A 163 -20.59 -11.65 7.68
C ARG A 163 -21.86 -11.70 6.83
N ARG A 164 -21.71 -11.85 5.52
CA ARG A 164 -22.83 -12.17 4.63
C ARG A 164 -23.06 -13.67 4.64
#